data_AF-A0A1A8IW74-F1
#
_entry.id   AF-A0A1A8IW74-F1
#
_cell.length_a   1.000
_cell.length_b   1.000
_cell.length_c   1.000
_cell.angle_alpha   90.00
_cell.angle_beta   90.00
_cell.angle_gamma   90.00
#
_symmetry.space_group_name_H-M   'P 1'
#
loop_
_entity.id
_entity.type
_entity.pdbx_description
1 polymer ?
#
loop_
_entity_poly.entity_id
_entity_poly.type
_entity_poly.pdbx_seq_one_letter_code
_entity_poly.pdbx_strand_id
1 'polypeptide(L)'
;MVLMGNLAQLVPQVLLDLLVPGVYYFSYSIHVNGAHALVALYKNDHPVMFTYDEYNKGFVDQMSGSAVLLLDEHDTVYVQIPDDEANGVFAAENVHCSFSGFLIAST
;
A
#
# COMPACT_ATOMS: atom_id res chain seq x y z
N MET A 1 11.41 0.62 -6.70
CA MET A 1 11.56 0.55 -5.23
C MET A 1 11.62 1.98 -4.72
N VAL A 2 10.51 2.51 -4.23
CA VAL A 2 10.46 3.83 -3.61
C VAL A 2 10.65 3.62 -2.10
N LEU A 3 11.75 4.13 -1.54
CA LEU A 3 12.02 4.10 -0.10
C LEU A 3 11.20 5.23 0.54
N MET A 4 10.17 4.87 1.32
CA MET A 4 9.33 5.84 2.02
C MET A 4 9.93 6.18 3.39
N GLY A 5 10.45 7.42 3.52
CA GLY A 5 10.90 7.99 4.78
C GLY A 5 9.82 8.89 5.39
N ASN A 6 9.49 8.59 6.65
CA ASN A 6 8.67 9.38 7.59
C ASN A 6 7.13 9.23 7.49
N LEU A 7 6.54 8.81 8.62
CA LEU A 7 5.16 8.32 8.82
C LEU A 7 4.04 9.36 8.75
N ALA A 8 4.36 10.65 8.56
CA ALA A 8 3.35 11.72 8.57
C ALA A 8 2.62 11.89 7.21
N GLN A 9 2.90 11.06 6.19
CA GLN A 9 2.38 11.23 4.83
C GLN A 9 1.89 9.95 4.15
N LEU A 10 1.28 9.00 4.87
CA LEU A 10 0.51 7.91 4.21
C LEU A 10 -0.78 8.39 3.53
N VAL A 11 -1.00 9.71 3.51
CA VAL A 11 -2.11 10.44 2.91
C VAL A 11 -1.48 11.61 2.14
N PRO A 12 -1.46 11.70 0.80
CA PRO A 12 -1.54 10.73 -0.30
C PRO A 12 -0.16 10.60 -1.01
N GLN A 13 -0.12 9.91 -2.16
CA GLN A 13 0.94 9.98 -3.19
C GLN A 13 1.99 8.86 -3.24
N VAL A 14 1.53 7.64 -3.48
CA VAL A 14 2.03 6.95 -4.68
C VAL A 14 0.85 6.81 -5.61
N LEU A 15 0.46 7.94 -6.20
CA LEU A 15 -0.41 7.92 -7.35
C LEU A 15 0.45 7.44 -8.51
N LEU A 16 0.33 6.17 -8.86
CA LEU A 16 0.79 5.76 -10.17
C LEU A 16 -0.32 6.19 -11.14
N ASP A 17 -0.11 7.30 -11.82
CA ASP A 17 -0.86 7.65 -13.02
C ASP A 17 -0.33 6.79 -14.15
N LEU A 18 -1.08 5.76 -14.53
CA LEU A 18 -0.63 4.83 -15.56
C LEU A 18 -0.86 5.43 -16.94
N LEU A 19 0.17 5.40 -17.77
CA LEU A 19 0.13 5.92 -19.15
C LEU A 19 -0.03 4.83 -20.21
N VAL A 20 -0.02 3.55 -19.80
CA VAL A 20 -0.09 2.40 -20.71
C VAL A 20 -1.19 1.46 -20.22
N PRO A 21 -2.23 1.19 -21.02
CA PRO A 21 -3.22 0.17 -20.70
C PRO A 21 -2.57 -1.20 -20.59
N GLY A 22 -3.02 -1.98 -19.61
CA GLY A 22 -2.55 -3.36 -19.50
C GLY A 22 -2.82 -4.01 -18.16
N VAL A 23 -2.27 -5.21 -18.01
CA VAL A 23 -2.30 -6.00 -16.79
C VAL A 23 -1.08 -5.66 -15.95
N TYR A 24 -1.28 -5.20 -14.72
CA TYR A 24 -0.23 -4.81 -13.79
C TYR A 24 -0.24 -5.71 -12.56
N TYR A 25 0.95 -6.01 -12.04
CA TYR A 25 1.11 -6.58 -10.70
C TYR A 25 1.49 -5.47 -9.73
N PHE A 26 0.85 -5.46 -8.56
CA PHE A 26 1.19 -4.58 -7.44
C PHE A 26 1.46 -5.41 -6.19
N SER A 27 2.40 -4.94 -5.37
CA SER A 27 2.68 -5.50 -4.05
C SER A 27 3.09 -4.40 -3.08
N TYR A 28 2.70 -4.59 -1.82
CA TYR A 28 3.12 -3.75 -0.71
C TYR A 28 3.55 -4.60 0.49
N SER A 29 4.49 -4.06 1.26
CA SER A 29 4.92 -4.61 2.55
C SER A 29 4.96 -3.47 3.56
N ILE A 30 4.28 -3.65 4.67
CA ILE A 30 4.06 -2.65 5.71
C ILE A 30 4.41 -3.24 7.07
N HIS A 31 5.09 -2.48 7.91
CA HIS A 31 5.33 -2.84 9.31
C HIS A 31 4.22 -2.29 10.21
N VAL A 32 3.95 -3.00 11.30
CA VAL A 32 2.84 -2.71 12.22
C VAL A 32 3.39 -2.54 13.64
N ASN A 33 3.07 -1.42 14.28
CA ASN A 33 3.49 -1.13 15.65
C ASN A 33 2.60 -0.07 16.31
N GLY A 34 2.42 -0.16 17.63
CA GLY A 34 1.71 0.83 18.45
C GLY A 34 0.19 0.71 18.47
N ALA A 35 -0.43 0.27 17.36
CA ALA A 35 -1.86 -0.01 17.22
C ALA A 35 -2.10 -1.09 16.15
N HIS A 36 -3.31 -1.64 16.05
CA HIS A 36 -3.68 -2.47 14.91
C HIS A 36 -3.58 -1.68 13.61
N ALA A 37 -3.34 -2.36 12.49
CA ALA A 37 -3.20 -1.70 11.20
C ALA A 37 -4.18 -2.28 10.19
N LEU A 38 -4.95 -1.41 9.55
CA LEU A 38 -5.74 -1.68 8.37
C LEU A 38 -5.20 -0.86 7.22
N VAL A 39 -4.89 -1.51 6.11
CA VAL A 39 -4.60 -0.84 4.84
C VAL A 39 -5.43 -1.42 3.73
N ALA A 40 -5.67 -0.62 2.70
CA ALA A 40 -6.32 -1.07 1.49
C ALA A 40 -5.57 -0.60 0.24
N LEU A 41 -5.49 -1.50 -0.74
CA LEU A 41 -5.12 -1.19 -2.11
C LEU A 41 -6.34 -0.64 -2.83
N TYR A 42 -6.21 0.55 -3.40
CA TYR A 42 -7.27 1.24 -4.13
C TYR A 42 -6.99 1.24 -5.64
N LYS A 43 -8.07 1.16 -6.43
CA LYS A 43 -8.11 1.53 -7.85
C LYS A 43 -9.17 2.63 -8.01
N ASN A 44 -8.78 3.82 -8.48
CA ASN A 44 -9.71 4.95 -8.70
C ASN A 44 -10.65 5.20 -7.50
N ASP A 45 -10.09 5.33 -6.31
CA ASP A 45 -10.82 5.57 -5.05
C ASP A 45 -11.78 4.44 -4.61
N HIS A 46 -11.78 3.30 -5.32
CA HIS A 46 -12.47 2.09 -4.91
C HIS A 46 -11.48 1.08 -4.29
N PRO A 47 -11.76 0.58 -3.06
CA PRO A 47 -10.89 -0.42 -2.46
C PRO A 47 -11.02 -1.75 -3.20
N VAL A 48 -9.87 -2.32 -3.55
CA VAL A 48 -9.75 -3.61 -4.26
C VAL A 48 -9.39 -4.74 -3.30
N MET A 49 -8.56 -4.45 -2.30
CA MET A 49 -8.08 -5.44 -1.34
C MET A 49 -7.78 -4.75 -0.01
N PHE A 50 -8.29 -5.33 1.08
CA PHE A 50 -7.95 -4.95 2.45
C PHE A 50 -6.93 -5.93 3.03
N THR A 51 -6.02 -5.43 3.86
CA THR A 51 -5.10 -6.23 4.66
C THR A 51 -5.09 -5.66 6.07
N TYR A 52 -5.33 -6.52 7.05
CA TYR A 52 -5.44 -6.17 8.45
C TYR A 52 -4.45 -7.00 9.26
N ASP A 53 -3.86 -6.38 10.27
CA ASP A 53 -2.96 -7.04 11.19
C ASP A 53 -3.12 -6.50 12.62
N GLU A 54 -3.08 -7.42 13.58
CA GLU A 54 -3.26 -7.11 14.99
C GLU A 54 -1.92 -6.86 15.67
N TYR A 55 -1.69 -5.60 16.07
CA TYR A 55 -0.54 -5.31 16.92
C TYR A 55 -0.60 -6.00 18.29
N ASN A 56 0.43 -6.80 18.56
CA ASN A 56 0.70 -7.36 19.88
C ASN A 56 1.66 -6.44 20.65
N LYS A 57 1.21 -5.93 21.79
CA LYS A 57 1.96 -4.93 22.58
C LYS A 57 3.41 -5.35 22.83
N GLY A 58 4.35 -4.53 22.36
CA GLY A 58 5.79 -4.73 22.51
C GLY A 58 6.46 -5.49 21.35
N PHE A 59 5.69 -5.96 20.35
CA PHE A 59 6.20 -6.72 19.21
C PHE A 59 5.82 -6.02 17.91
N VAL A 60 6.83 -5.69 17.10
CA VAL A 60 6.61 -5.18 15.74
C VAL A 60 6.22 -6.35 14.85
N ASP A 61 5.19 -6.17 14.03
CA ASP A 61 4.77 -7.14 13.03
C ASP A 61 4.96 -6.61 11.59
N GLN A 62 4.66 -7.45 10.61
CA GLN A 62 4.75 -7.11 9.20
C GLN A 62 3.62 -7.77 8.41
N MET A 63 2.86 -6.93 7.69
CA MET A 63 1.81 -7.35 6.77
C MET A 63 2.18 -7.03 5.33
N SER A 64 1.74 -7.87 4.40
CA SER A 64 1.92 -7.65 2.98
C SER A 64 0.69 -8.04 2.19
N GLY A 65 0.55 -7.45 1.02
CA GLY A 65 -0.51 -7.78 0.07
C GLY A 65 -0.02 -7.62 -1.36
N SER A 66 -0.74 -8.25 -2.28
CA SER A 66 -0.47 -8.10 -3.71
C SER A 66 -1.71 -8.40 -4.54
N ALA A 67 -1.83 -7.75 -5.70
CA ALA A 67 -2.93 -7.97 -6.62
C ALA A 67 -2.48 -7.81 -8.08
N VAL A 68 -3.20 -8.47 -8.97
CA VAL A 68 -3.09 -8.26 -10.42
C VAL A 68 -4.32 -7.47 -10.87
N LEU A 69 -4.10 -6.32 -11.50
CA LEU A 69 -5.16 -5.40 -11.94
C LEU A 69 -5.07 -5.15 -13.43
N LEU A 70 -6.21 -5.16 -14.10
CA LEU A 70 -6.35 -4.58 -15.44
C LEU A 70 -6.57 -3.07 -15.28
N LEU A 71 -5.72 -2.27 -15.92
CA LEU A 71 -5.75 -0.82 -15.86
C LEU A 71 -5.87 -0.22 -17.26
N ASP A 72 -6.63 0.86 -17.36
CA ASP A 72 -6.69 1.74 -18.52
C ASP A 72 -5.76 2.95 -18.35
N GLU A 73 -5.60 3.76 -19.39
CA GLU A 73 -4.91 5.05 -19.27
C GLU A 73 -5.55 5.90 -18.18
N HIS A 74 -4.71 6.53 -17.37
CA HIS A 74 -5.09 7.41 -16.26
C HIS A 74 -5.78 6.72 -15.08
N ASP A 75 -5.88 5.39 -15.08
CA ASP A 75 -6.22 4.67 -13.85
C ASP A 75 -5.15 4.91 -12.78
N THR A 76 -5.61 4.99 -11.55
CA THR A 76 -4.81 5.32 -10.37
C THR A 76 -4.79 4.14 -9.41
N VAL A 77 -3.61 3.81 -8.89
CA VAL A 77 -3.45 2.73 -7.90
C VAL A 77 -2.57 3.19 -6.76
N TYR A 78 -3.05 3.04 -5.53
CA TYR A 78 -2.36 3.46 -4.30
C TYR A 78 -2.77 2.61 -3.10
N VAL A 79 -2.00 2.70 -2.01
CA VAL A 79 -2.34 2.08 -0.71
C VAL A 79 -2.68 3.19 0.28
N GLN A 80 -3.73 2.99 1.09
CA GLN A 80 -4.19 3.95 2.09
C GLN A 80 -4.62 3.24 3.38
N ILE A 81 -4.54 3.95 4.51
CA ILE A 81 -5.18 3.59 5.78
C ILE A 81 -6.62 4.14 5.76
N PRO A 82 -7.67 3.30 5.67
CA PRO A 82 -9.04 3.77 5.57
C PRO A 82 -9.70 4.04 6.92
N ASP A 83 -9.10 3.58 8.02
CA ASP A 83 -9.66 3.63 9.36
C ASP A 83 -8.65 4.25 10.34
N ASP A 84 -9.03 5.38 10.93
CA ASP A 84 -8.21 6.13 11.90
C ASP A 84 -7.99 5.35 13.20
N GLU A 85 -8.85 4.38 13.54
CA GLU A 85 -8.69 3.51 14.71
C GLU A 85 -7.70 2.37 14.47
N ALA A 86 -7.43 2.02 13.21
CA ALA A 86 -6.51 0.97 12.78
C ALA A 86 -5.34 1.54 11.98
N ASN A 87 -4.66 2.54 12.55
CA ASN A 87 -3.60 3.31 11.91
C ASN A 87 -2.16 2.91 12.30
N GLY A 88 -1.97 1.70 12.83
CA GLY A 88 -0.69 1.21 13.35
C GLY A 88 0.43 0.97 12.34
N VAL A 89 0.38 1.59 11.16
CA VAL A 89 1.47 1.52 10.18
C VAL A 89 2.73 2.17 10.75
N PHE A 90 3.87 1.50 10.60
CA PHE A 90 5.13 1.90 11.20
C PHE A 90 6.27 1.94 10.18
N ALA A 91 7.06 3.00 10.21
CA ALA A 91 8.31 3.14 9.47
C ALA A 91 9.32 3.93 10.30
N ALA A 92 10.58 3.57 10.18
CA ALA A 92 11.70 4.22 10.86
C ALA A 92 12.93 4.21 9.94
N GLU A 93 14.05 4.80 10.39
CA GLU A 93 15.28 4.91 9.59
C GLU A 93 15.72 3.57 8.97
N ASN A 94 15.57 2.46 9.69
CA ASN A 94 15.94 1.11 9.23
C ASN A 94 14.74 0.16 9.14
N VAL A 95 13.51 0.69 9.12
CA VAL A 95 12.27 -0.09 9.05
C VAL A 95 11.41 0.51 7.94
N HIS A 96 11.41 -0.12 6.78
CA HIS A 96 10.83 0.45 5.57
C HIS A 96 9.49 -0.19 5.23
N CYS A 97 8.48 0.64 5.02
CA CYS A 97 7.32 0.24 4.24
C CYS A 97 7.62 0.40 2.75
N SER A 98 7.03 -0.45 1.91
CA SER A 98 7.23 -0.42 0.48
C SER A 98 5.92 -0.66 -0.28
N PHE A 99 5.81 0.00 -1.43
CA PHE A 99 4.78 -0.26 -2.44
C PHE A 99 5.46 -0.26 -3.80
N SER A 100 5.15 -1.24 -4.63
CA SER A 100 5.75 -1.44 -5.95
C SER A 100 4.72 -2.01 -6.91
N GLY A 101 4.92 -1.72 -8.19
CA GLY A 101 4.15 -2.37 -9.26
C GLY A 101 4.89 -2.35 -10.58
N PHE A 102 4.48 -3.22 -11.50
CA PHE A 102 5.04 -3.30 -12.84
C PHE A 102 4.00 -3.83 -13.84
N LEU A 103 4.16 -3.43 -15.11
CA LEU A 103 3.36 -3.92 -16.23
C LEU A 103 3.74 -5.37 -16.54
N ILE A 104 2.76 -6.27 -16.54
CA ILE A 104 2.91 -7.66 -16.99
C ILE A 104 2.72 -7.76 -18.50
N ALA A 105 1.64 -7.17 -19.03
CA ALA A 105 1.29 -7.21 -20.44
C ALA A 105 0.47 -5.99 -20.84
N SER A 106 0.87 -5.28 -21.90
CA SER A 106 0.10 -4.17 -22.48
C SER A 106 -1.08 -4.68 -23.29
N THR A 107 -2.16 -3.90 -23.36
CA THR A 107 -3.34 -4.17 -24.20
C THR A 107 -3.53 -3.15 -25.30
#